data_AF-A0A3D2RV47-F1
#
_entry.id   AF-A0A3D2RV47-F1
#
_cell.length_a   1.000
_cell.length_b   1.000
_cell.length_c   1.000
_cell.angle_alpha   90.00
_cell.angle_beta   90.00
_cell.angle_gamma   90.00
#
_symmetry.space_group_name_H-M   'P 1'
#
loop_
_entity.id
_entity.type
_entity.pdbx_description
1 polymer ?
#
loop_
_entity_poly.entity_id
_entity_poly.type
_entity_poly.pdbx_seq_one_letter_code
_entity_poly.pdbx_strand_id
1 'polypeptide(L)'
;MQVDQQGMWIALFIIILVVAVGVLNAVLMSVLERTREYGMLKAVGTKPRQIFWLVLYEVNIIALVSVVIGTILALGFPLSTLINYLLAINGIAFPEISYGGMKFQTALYVEVNARSIYIPAITIVVSA
;
A
#
# COMPACT_ATOMS: atom_id res chain seq x y z
N MET A 1 5.14 -5.28 22.86
CA MET A 1 4.35 -4.03 22.78
C MET A 1 5.11 -2.85 22.14
N GLN A 2 6.19 -2.30 22.72
CA GLN A 2 6.92 -1.19 22.05
C GLN A 2 7.70 -1.64 20.81
N VAL A 3 8.26 -2.86 20.82
CA VAL A 3 9.01 -3.45 19.69
C VAL A 3 8.08 -3.74 18.51
N ASP A 4 6.85 -4.22 18.76
CA ASP A 4 5.86 -4.51 17.71
C ASP A 4 5.40 -3.24 16.99
N GLN A 5 5.23 -2.15 17.75
CA GLN A 5 4.90 -0.85 17.15
C GLN A 5 6.03 -0.35 16.26
N GLN A 6 7.30 -0.45 16.71
CA GLN A 6 8.46 -0.03 15.90
C GLN A 6 8.61 -0.88 14.64
N GLY A 7 8.38 -2.20 14.73
CA GLY A 7 8.41 -3.10 13.57
C GLY A 7 7.37 -2.74 12.50
N MET A 8 6.16 -2.33 12.90
CA MET A 8 5.10 -1.93 11.98
C MET A 8 5.49 -0.71 11.13
N TRP A 9 6.12 0.31 11.72
CA TRP A 9 6.55 1.50 10.98
C TRP A 9 7.63 1.19 9.95
N ILE A 10 8.57 0.31 10.29
CA ILE A 10 9.64 -0.12 9.37
C ILE A 10 9.04 -0.90 8.20
N ALA A 11 8.14 -1.83 8.47
CA ALA A 11 7.46 -2.60 7.43
C ALA A 11 6.65 -1.69 6.49
N LEU A 12 5.89 -0.73 7.04
CA LEU A 12 5.16 0.25 6.25
C LEU A 12 6.08 1.06 5.35
N PHE A 13 7.22 1.54 5.86
CA PHE A 13 8.20 2.29 5.07
C PHE A 13 8.70 1.48 3.86
N ILE A 14 9.05 0.20 4.07
CA ILE A 14 9.50 -0.67 2.99
C ILE A 14 8.40 -0.89 1.95
N ILE A 15 7.16 -1.16 2.40
CA ILE A 15 6.02 -1.37 1.50
C ILE A 15 5.77 -0.13 0.64
N ILE A 16 5.82 1.07 1.23
CA ILE A 16 5.65 2.33 0.50
C ILE A 16 6.67 2.44 -0.62
N LEU A 17 7.95 2.17 -0.33
CA LEU A 17 9.00 2.27 -1.34
C LEU A 17 8.77 1.30 -2.49
N VAL A 18 8.43 0.05 -2.19
CA VAL A 18 8.16 -0.97 -3.23
C VAL A 18 6.96 -0.57 -4.08
N VAL A 19 5.86 -0.13 -3.45
CA VAL A 19 4.66 0.31 -4.15
C VAL A 19 4.93 1.55 -5.00
N ALA A 20 5.63 2.55 -4.46
CA ALA A 20 5.98 3.76 -5.18
C ALA A 20 6.79 3.46 -6.45
N VAL A 21 7.81 2.59 -6.36
CA VAL A 21 8.59 2.17 -7.53
C VAL A 21 7.72 1.43 -8.55
N GLY A 22 6.81 0.57 -8.09
CA GLY A 22 5.88 -0.14 -8.96
C GLY A 22 4.93 0.81 -9.71
N VAL A 23 4.34 1.77 -9.00
CA VAL A 23 3.48 2.81 -9.59
C VAL A 23 4.26 3.66 -10.58
N LEU A 24 5.47 4.12 -10.21
CA LEU A 24 6.33 4.90 -11.10
C LEU A 24 6.63 4.15 -12.41
N ASN A 25 6.91 2.85 -12.34
CA ASN A 25 7.17 2.05 -13.54
C ASN A 25 5.93 1.96 -14.44
N ALA A 26 4.74 1.75 -13.86
CA ALA A 26 3.49 1.72 -14.62
C ALA A 26 3.17 3.07 -15.27
N VAL A 27 3.37 4.18 -14.53
CA VAL A 27 3.16 5.54 -15.04
C VAL A 27 4.16 5.85 -16.15
N LEU A 28 5.43 5.50 -15.98
CA LEU A 28 6.45 5.67 -17.01
C LEU A 28 6.07 4.92 -18.29
N MET A 29 5.63 3.67 -18.18
CA MET A 29 5.17 2.88 -19.31
C MET A 29 3.99 3.55 -20.03
N SER A 30 2.95 3.95 -19.30
CA SER A 30 1.78 4.66 -19.84
C SER A 30 2.17 5.96 -20.56
N VAL A 31 3.08 6.75 -19.97
CA VAL A 31 3.55 8.00 -20.56
C VAL A 31 4.36 7.75 -21.84
N LEU A 32 5.22 6.73 -21.85
CA LEU A 32 6.03 6.35 -23.01
C LEU A 32 5.15 5.93 -24.20
N GLU A 33 4.11 5.15 -23.95
CA GLU A 33 3.13 4.74 -24.97
C GLU A 33 2.38 5.94 -25.58
N ARG A 34 2.03 6.94 -24.75
CA ARG A 34 1.29 8.15 -25.16
C ARG A 34 2.17 9.35 -25.52
N THR A 35 3.48 9.16 -25.73
CA THR A 35 4.42 10.26 -26.04
C THR A 35 4.02 11.10 -27.25
N ARG A 36 3.52 10.47 -28.31
CA ARG A 36 3.06 11.17 -29.53
C ARG A 36 1.86 12.06 -29.28
N GLU A 37 0.91 11.61 -28.45
CA GLU A 37 -0.28 12.37 -28.08
C GLU A 37 0.09 13.61 -27.25
N TYR A 38 0.94 13.44 -26.23
CA TYR A 38 1.48 14.56 -25.45
C TYR A 38 2.33 15.52 -26.30
N GLY A 39 3.00 15.01 -27.34
CA GLY A 39 3.69 15.81 -28.34
C GLY A 39 2.75 16.69 -29.16
N MET A 40 1.64 16.14 -29.63
CA MET A 40 0.60 16.89 -30.35
C MET A 40 -0.07 17.94 -29.46
N LEU A 41 -0.40 17.60 -28.21
CA LEU A 41 -0.97 18.55 -27.24
C LEU A 41 -0.05 19.75 -27.01
N LYS A 42 1.28 19.51 -26.91
CA LYS A 42 2.27 20.58 -26.81
C LYS A 42 2.33 21.44 -28.08
N ALA A 43 2.18 20.86 -29.27
CA ALA A 43 2.19 21.59 -30.54
C ALA A 43 0.99 22.55 -30.69
N VAL A 44 -0.15 22.21 -30.09
CA VAL A 44 -1.35 23.07 -30.03
C VAL A 44 -1.22 24.17 -28.96
N GLY A 45 -0.15 24.17 -28.17
CA GLY A 45 0.16 25.22 -27.18
C GLY A 45 -0.15 24.85 -25.73
N THR A 46 -0.44 23.58 -25.44
CA THR A 46 -0.67 23.12 -24.06
C THR A 46 0.61 23.26 -23.23
N LYS A 47 0.49 23.86 -22.05
CA LYS A 47 1.65 24.05 -21.16
C LYS A 47 2.13 22.69 -20.62
N PRO A 48 3.45 22.44 -20.51
CA PRO A 48 3.96 21.18 -19.98
C PRO A 48 3.47 20.88 -18.55
N ARG A 49 3.21 21.93 -17.75
CA ARG A 49 2.58 21.81 -16.44
C ARG A 49 1.19 21.18 -16.50
N GLN A 50 0.37 21.50 -17.50
CA GLN A 50 -0.99 20.95 -17.61
C GLN A 50 -0.95 19.45 -17.91
N ILE A 51 0.00 19.00 -18.71
CA ILE A 51 0.22 17.57 -18.99
C ILE A 51 0.65 16.84 -17.71
N PHE A 52 1.56 17.43 -16.93
CA PHE A 52 1.96 16.87 -15.65
C PHE A 52 0.79 16.72 -14.68
N TRP A 53 -0.06 17.75 -14.53
CA TRP A 53 -1.26 17.67 -13.70
C TRP A 53 -2.26 16.65 -14.21
N LEU A 54 -2.42 16.52 -15.53
CA LEU A 54 -3.30 15.51 -16.12
C LEU A 54 -2.88 14.09 -15.74
N VAL A 55 -1.58 13.79 -15.85
CA VAL A 55 -1.03 12.49 -15.44
C VAL A 55 -1.20 12.28 -13.93
N LEU A 56 -0.95 13.30 -13.10
CA LEU A 56 -1.19 13.19 -11.65
C LEU A 56 -2.66 12.89 -11.33
N TYR A 57 -3.60 13.51 -12.04
CA TYR A 57 -5.03 13.21 -11.85
C TYR A 57 -5.39 11.79 -12.27
N GLU A 58 -4.83 11.30 -13.38
CA GLU A 58 -5.02 9.91 -13.83
C GLU A 58 -4.56 8.92 -12.75
N VAL A 59 -3.36 9.14 -12.19
CA VAL A 59 -2.80 8.30 -11.13
C VAL A 59 -3.60 8.40 -9.84
N ASN A 60 -4.00 9.60 -9.43
CA ASN A 60 -4.77 9.81 -8.20
C ASN A 60 -6.15 9.12 -8.27
N ILE A 61 -6.84 9.19 -9.41
CA ILE A 61 -8.13 8.52 -9.60
C ILE A 61 -7.95 7.00 -9.49
N ILE A 62 -6.93 6.43 -10.14
CA ILE A 62 -6.64 5.00 -10.05
C ILE A 62 -6.34 4.61 -8.59
N ALA A 63 -5.52 5.39 -7.88
CA ALA A 63 -5.17 5.13 -6.49
C ALA A 63 -6.40 5.15 -5.56
N LEU A 64 -7.29 6.13 -5.72
CA LEU A 64 -8.54 6.20 -4.95
C LEU A 64 -9.43 4.98 -5.19
N VAL A 65 -9.59 4.58 -6.45
CA VAL A 65 -10.38 3.39 -6.82
C VAL A 65 -9.74 2.13 -6.24
N SER A 66 -8.41 2.00 -6.32
CA SER A 66 -7.68 0.87 -5.73
C SER A 66 -7.85 0.79 -4.22
N VAL A 67 -7.81 1.91 -3.49
CA VAL A 67 -8.03 1.93 -2.02
C VAL A 67 -9.46 1.51 -1.68
N VAL A 68 -10.47 2.01 -2.40
CA VAL A 68 -11.86 1.63 -2.16
C VAL A 68 -12.09 0.14 -2.43
N ILE A 69 -11.65 -0.35 -3.59
CA ILE A 69 -11.80 -1.77 -3.94
C ILE A 69 -11.00 -2.65 -2.99
N GLY A 70 -9.75 -2.27 -2.67
CA GLY A 70 -8.88 -3.02 -1.77
C GLY A 70 -9.45 -3.13 -0.36
N THR A 71 -10.02 -2.05 0.19
CA THR A 71 -10.66 -2.07 1.51
C THR A 71 -11.95 -2.90 1.52
N ILE A 72 -12.78 -2.81 0.48
CA ILE A 72 -13.97 -3.65 0.33
C ILE A 72 -13.59 -5.13 0.25
N LEU A 73 -12.56 -5.49 -0.51
CA LEU A 73 -12.09 -6.87 -0.60
C LEU A 73 -11.45 -7.33 0.71
N ALA A 74 -10.72 -6.47 1.41
CA ALA A 74 -10.08 -6.82 2.68
C ALA A 74 -11.10 -7.12 3.79
N LEU A 75 -12.18 -6.32 3.88
CA LEU A 75 -13.18 -6.45 4.95
C LEU A 75 -14.41 -7.28 4.57
N GLY A 76 -14.83 -7.18 3.32
CA GLY A 76 -16.08 -7.77 2.82
C GLY A 76 -15.93 -9.19 2.28
N PHE A 77 -14.71 -9.68 2.06
CA PHE A 77 -14.51 -11.00 1.51
C PHE A 77 -14.56 -12.07 2.62
N PRO A 78 -15.45 -13.08 2.53
CA PRO A 78 -15.63 -14.06 3.61
C PRO A 78 -14.37 -14.90 3.88
N LEU A 79 -13.48 -15.05 2.89
CA LEU A 79 -12.22 -15.75 3.09
C LEU A 79 -11.24 -14.92 3.93
N SER A 80 -11.21 -13.59 3.78
CA SER A 80 -10.30 -12.76 4.58
C SER A 80 -10.73 -12.75 6.04
N THR A 81 -12.03 -12.63 6.32
CA THR A 81 -12.56 -12.70 7.69
C THR A 81 -12.35 -14.07 8.32
N LEU A 82 -12.51 -15.16 7.55
CA LEU A 82 -12.22 -16.52 8.00
C LEU A 82 -10.73 -16.69 8.35
N ILE A 83 -9.82 -16.24 7.49
CA ILE A 83 -8.36 -16.34 7.76
C ILE A 83 -8.00 -15.54 9.02
N ASN A 84 -8.51 -14.31 9.16
CA ASN A 84 -8.27 -13.50 10.35
C ASN A 84 -8.78 -14.19 11.62
N TYR A 85 -9.97 -14.80 11.58
CA TYR A 85 -10.54 -15.54 12.70
C TYR A 85 -9.71 -16.79 13.06
N LEU A 86 -9.28 -17.56 12.07
CA LEU A 86 -8.44 -18.75 12.28
C LEU A 86 -7.07 -18.38 12.85
N LEU A 87 -6.46 -17.29 12.39
CA LEU A 87 -5.19 -16.79 12.93
C LEU A 87 -5.34 -16.16 14.31
N ALA A 88 -6.48 -15.53 14.62
CA ALA A 88 -6.75 -14.99 15.95
C ALA A 88 -6.84 -16.08 17.01
N ILE A 89 -7.34 -17.27 16.67
CA ILE A 89 -7.45 -18.40 17.59
C ILE A 89 -6.15 -19.20 17.66
N ASN A 90 -5.57 -19.56 16.52
CA ASN A 90 -4.41 -20.44 16.48
C ASN A 90 -3.08 -19.70 16.70
N GLY A 91 -3.05 -18.38 16.45
CA GLY A 91 -1.81 -17.60 16.39
C GLY A 91 -0.90 -18.07 15.24
N ILE A 92 0.08 -17.24 14.89
CA ILE A 92 1.20 -17.69 14.05
C ILE A 92 2.30 -18.16 14.99
N ALA A 93 2.65 -19.45 14.92
CA ALA A 93 3.73 -20.02 15.70
C ALA A 93 5.08 -19.49 15.17
N PHE A 94 5.80 -18.74 16.00
CA PHE A 94 7.15 -18.28 15.68
C PHE A 94 8.18 -19.16 16.40
N PRO A 95 9.34 -19.44 15.79
CA PRO A 95 10.44 -20.11 16.48
C PRO A 95 10.87 -19.28 17.70
N GLU A 96 11.16 -19.93 18.83
CA GLU A 96 11.61 -19.25 20.05
C GLU A 96 12.92 -18.49 19.79
N ILE A 97 12.83 -17.17 19.63
CA ILE A 97 14.01 -16.31 19.52
C ILE A 97 14.33 -15.83 20.94
N SER A 98 15.44 -16.30 21.52
CA SER A 98 15.93 -15.81 22.81
C SER A 98 17.10 -14.87 22.60
N TYR A 99 16.94 -13.61 22.99
CA TYR A 99 18.02 -12.63 23.06
C TYR A 99 18.17 -12.17 24.51
N GLY A 100 19.38 -12.28 25.06
CA GLY A 100 19.69 -11.81 26.42
C GLY A 100 18.99 -12.57 27.55
N GLY A 101 18.59 -13.83 27.35
CA GLY A 101 17.93 -14.66 28.38
C GLY A 101 16.42 -14.44 28.53
N MET A 102 15.84 -13.51 27.76
CA MET A 102 14.40 -13.30 27.68
C MET A 102 13.81 -14.18 26.57
N LYS A 103 12.72 -14.90 26.86
CA LYS A 103 11.92 -15.60 25.86
C LYS A 103 10.94 -14.62 25.24
N PHE A 104 11.11 -14.29 23.96
CA PHE A 104 10.12 -13.49 23.25
C PHE A 104 8.87 -14.32 23.00
N GLN A 105 7.69 -13.71 23.18
CA GLN A 105 6.39 -14.38 23.17
C GLN A 105 6.17 -15.14 21.85
N THR A 106 5.91 -16.44 21.94
CA THR A 106 6.06 -17.44 20.87
C THR A 106 4.90 -17.48 19.86
N ALA A 107 3.90 -16.62 20.01
CA ALA A 107 2.72 -16.58 19.16
C ALA A 107 2.35 -15.15 18.80
N LEU A 108 2.28 -14.86 17.51
CA LEU A 108 1.79 -13.58 16.98
C LEU A 108 0.31 -13.74 16.70
N TYR A 109 -0.51 -13.00 17.44
CA TYR A 109 -1.95 -12.99 17.25
C TYR A 109 -2.34 -11.85 16.32
N VAL A 110 -3.28 -12.13 15.42
CA VAL A 110 -3.81 -11.12 14.52
C VAL A 110 -4.85 -10.29 15.26
N GLU A 111 -4.56 -9.01 15.44
CA GLU A 111 -5.53 -8.01 15.90
C GLU A 111 -5.93 -7.11 14.73
N VAL A 112 -7.22 -7.15 14.36
CA VAL A 112 -7.78 -6.24 13.37
C VAL A 112 -8.10 -4.92 14.07
N ASN A 113 -7.23 -3.93 13.89
CA ASN A 113 -7.44 -2.57 14.40
C ASN A 113 -7.78 -1.61 13.25
N ALA A 114 -8.65 -0.64 13.52
CA ALA A 114 -8.97 0.44 12.58
C ALA A 114 -7.70 1.15 12.06
N ARG A 115 -6.68 1.32 12.92
CA ARG A 115 -5.40 1.95 12.52
C ARG A 115 -4.69 1.19 11.40
N SER A 116 -4.76 -0.14 11.43
CA SER A 116 -4.11 -1.01 10.44
C SER A 116 -4.72 -0.86 9.04
N ILE A 117 -5.93 -0.30 8.93
CA ILE A 117 -6.64 -0.10 7.67
C ILE A 117 -6.45 1.34 7.17
N TYR A 118 -6.66 2.34 8.04
CA TYR A 118 -6.61 3.74 7.60
C TYR A 118 -5.19 4.24 7.32
N ILE A 119 -4.17 3.76 8.04
CA ILE A 119 -2.76 4.17 7.82
C ILE A 119 -2.30 3.84 6.39
N PRO A 120 -2.36 2.59 5.91
CA PRO A 120 -1.93 2.26 4.55
C PRO A 120 -2.83 2.90 3.49
N ALA A 121 -4.14 3.02 3.73
CA ALA A 121 -5.06 3.68 2.80
C ALA A 121 -4.67 5.15 2.55
N ILE A 122 -4.43 5.92 3.61
CA ILE A 122 -3.98 7.32 3.50
C ILE A 122 -2.62 7.38 2.82
N THR A 123 -1.73 6.46 3.18
CA THR A 123 -0.37 6.43 2.64
C THR A 123 -0.36 6.23 1.14
N ILE A 124 -1.20 5.32 0.61
CA ILE A 124 -1.31 5.07 -0.83
C ILE A 124 -1.79 6.33 -1.56
N VAL A 125 -2.82 6.99 -1.03
CA VAL A 125 -3.37 8.23 -1.62
C VAL A 125 -2.32 9.36 -1.60
N VAL A 126 -1.53 9.46 -0.53
CA VAL A 126 -0.46 10.48 -0.44
C VAL A 126 0.72 10.16 -1.35
N SER A 127 0.99 8.88 -1.62
CA SER A 127 2.10 8.43 -2.47
C SER A 127 1.81 8.46 -3.98
N ALA A 128 0.54 8.60 -4.36
CA ALA A 128 0.05 8.57 -5.75
C ALA A 128 0.05 9.97 -6.39
#